data_AF-A0A6C0L7X1-F1
#
_entry.id   AF-A0A6C0L7X1-F1
#
_cell.length_a   1.000
_cell.length_b   1.000
_cell.length_c   1.000
_cell.angle_alpha   90.00
_cell.angle_beta   90.00
_cell.angle_gamma   90.00
#
_symmetry.space_group_name_H-M   'P 1'
#
loop_
_entity.id
_entity.type
_entity.pdbx_description
1 polymer ?
#
loop_
_entity_poly.entity_id
_entity_poly.type
_entity_poly.pdbx_seq_one_letter_code
_entity_poly.pdbx_strand_id
1 'polypeptide(L)'
;MYATSTGLSAQAKPTFWQQATQNMPSAESLAIVILVGIIVYYTANLFYSKQYTVPLPSYKSGFVNGSGLKEGFMIPPKTEIPSPSNCLTQDATSMLAMVAGRSSTDEGPRDLLEFTQLLNKLCCFRKDLTSKTFTVDYTLRQPFVTSHDIEPISETTGRCFAKTIPPRDLDIAMDKWMIRGSFLIQRLCTSYGLTDQEASQLEKTFQTFGRGIYDVARTGCLQTAPLDVTQRGPRDPHPFSVRSDSTLGQFNGYY
;
A
#
# COMPACT_ATOMS: atom_id res chain seq x y z
N MET A 1 -74.29 -73.03 -16.47
CA MET A 1 -73.19 -73.13 -17.46
C MET A 1 -72.37 -71.85 -17.42
N TYR A 2 -71.06 -72.00 -17.58
CA TYR A 2 -69.99 -71.00 -17.70
C TYR A 2 -69.40 -70.41 -16.42
N ALA A 3 -68.23 -70.96 -16.08
CA ALA A 3 -67.19 -70.37 -15.25
C ALA A 3 -66.53 -69.19 -15.99
N THR A 4 -66.08 -68.19 -15.25
CA THR A 4 -65.14 -67.18 -15.75
C THR A 4 -64.09 -66.93 -14.67
N SER A 5 -62.86 -67.34 -14.97
CA SER A 5 -61.70 -67.12 -14.11
C SER A 5 -61.28 -65.66 -14.19
N THR A 6 -61.10 -64.99 -13.06
CA THR A 6 -60.40 -63.70 -12.99
C THR A 6 -59.12 -63.90 -12.18
N GLY A 7 -57.98 -63.77 -12.86
CA GLY A 7 -56.66 -63.82 -12.25
C GLY A 7 -56.40 -62.54 -11.45
N LEU A 8 -56.14 -62.70 -10.15
CA LEU A 8 -55.57 -61.67 -9.31
C LEU A 8 -54.05 -61.63 -9.50
N SER A 9 -53.53 -60.61 -10.17
CA SER A 9 -52.13 -60.20 -10.05
C SER A 9 -52.05 -59.10 -8.98
N ALA A 10 -51.65 -59.48 -7.77
CA ALA A 10 -51.37 -58.53 -6.69
C ALA A 10 -50.06 -57.78 -7.01
N GLN A 11 -50.16 -56.53 -7.48
CA GLN A 11 -49.02 -55.61 -7.52
C GLN A 11 -48.69 -55.20 -6.09
N ALA A 12 -47.58 -55.72 -5.56
CA ALA A 12 -47.04 -55.30 -4.27
C ALA A 12 -46.66 -53.81 -4.31
N LYS A 13 -47.16 -53.04 -3.34
CA LYS A 13 -46.78 -51.63 -3.18
C LYS A 13 -45.28 -51.53 -2.86
N PRO A 14 -44.53 -50.64 -3.52
CA PRO A 14 -43.12 -50.44 -3.21
C PRO A 14 -42.98 -49.93 -1.77
N THR A 15 -41.96 -50.45 -1.09
CA THR A 15 -41.67 -50.07 0.30
C THR A 15 -41.05 -48.67 0.34
N PHE A 16 -41.25 -47.94 1.44
CA PHE A 16 -40.75 -46.57 1.66
C PHE A 16 -39.27 -46.38 1.28
N TRP A 17 -38.44 -47.40 1.52
CA TRP A 17 -37.01 -47.40 1.17
C TRP A 17 -36.73 -47.39 -0.34
N GLN A 18 -37.60 -47.98 -1.16
CA GLN A 18 -37.48 -47.92 -2.63
C GLN A 18 -37.86 -46.56 -3.19
N GLN A 19 -38.71 -45.80 -2.47
CA GLN A 19 -39.07 -44.43 -2.85
C GLN A 19 -37.96 -43.43 -2.48
N ALA A 20 -37.21 -43.70 -1.42
CA ALA A 20 -36.11 -42.84 -0.96
C ALA A 20 -34.88 -42.87 -1.89
N THR A 21 -34.62 -44.00 -2.58
CA THR A 21 -33.45 -44.12 -3.48
C THR A 21 -33.67 -43.53 -4.86
N GLN A 22 -34.91 -43.32 -5.29
CA GLN A 22 -35.23 -42.75 -6.61
C GLN A 22 -34.98 -41.24 -6.72
N ASN A 23 -34.83 -40.54 -5.59
CA ASN A 23 -34.60 -39.09 -5.55
C ASN A 23 -33.18 -38.71 -5.12
N MET A 24 -32.26 -39.67 -4.97
CA MET A 24 -30.87 -39.32 -4.69
C MET A 24 -30.19 -38.82 -5.97
N PRO A 25 -29.60 -37.62 -5.96
CA PRO A 25 -28.84 -37.12 -7.10
C PRO A 25 -27.69 -38.10 -7.40
N SER A 26 -27.36 -38.26 -8.69
CA SER A 26 -26.25 -39.13 -9.10
C SER A 26 -24.97 -38.76 -8.36
N ALA A 27 -24.08 -39.73 -8.15
CA ALA A 27 -22.80 -39.49 -7.49
C ALA A 27 -22.01 -38.32 -8.13
N GLU A 28 -22.12 -38.18 -9.45
CA GLU A 28 -21.55 -37.06 -10.21
C GLU A 28 -22.19 -35.71 -9.84
N SER A 29 -23.52 -35.66 -9.71
CA SER A 29 -24.24 -34.45 -9.28
C SER A 29 -23.86 -34.05 -7.86
N LEU A 30 -23.69 -35.02 -6.97
CA LEU A 30 -23.30 -34.77 -5.58
C LEU A 30 -21.85 -34.24 -5.48
N ALA A 31 -20.95 -34.77 -6.31
CA ALA A 31 -19.58 -34.26 -6.39
C ALA A 31 -19.51 -32.80 -6.85
N ILE A 32 -20.33 -32.42 -7.84
CA ILE A 32 -20.42 -31.03 -8.33
C ILE A 32 -20.91 -30.09 -7.22
N VAL A 33 -21.96 -30.49 -6.48
CA VAL A 33 -22.52 -29.67 -5.39
C VAL A 33 -21.47 -29.43 -4.29
N ILE A 34 -20.71 -30.46 -3.91
CA ILE A 34 -19.64 -30.33 -2.91
C ILE A 34 -18.54 -29.37 -3.40
N LEU A 35 -18.12 -29.51 -4.66
CA LEU A 35 -17.04 -28.70 -5.23
C LEU A 35 -17.44 -27.21 -5.30
N VAL A 36 -18.67 -26.92 -5.73
CA VAL A 36 -19.24 -25.56 -5.71
C VAL A 36 -19.29 -25.02 -4.27
N GLY A 37 -19.73 -25.83 -3.30
CA GLY A 37 -19.75 -25.45 -1.89
C GLY A 37 -18.37 -25.05 -1.35
N ILE A 38 -17.32 -25.79 -1.71
CA ILE A 38 -15.94 -25.48 -1.31
C ILE A 38 -15.45 -24.17 -1.93
N ILE A 39 -15.74 -23.93 -3.22
CA ILE A 39 -15.37 -22.68 -3.90
C ILE A 39 -16.08 -21.47 -3.27
N VAL A 40 -17.38 -21.58 -3.01
CA VAL A 40 -18.16 -20.51 -2.37
C VAL A 40 -17.64 -20.24 -0.96
N TYR A 41 -17.35 -21.29 -0.18
CA TYR A 41 -16.75 -21.14 1.14
C TYR A 41 -15.38 -20.46 1.09
N TYR A 42 -14.50 -20.88 0.18
CA TYR A 42 -13.15 -20.32 0.07
C TYR A 42 -13.16 -18.87 -0.42
N THR A 43 -14.03 -18.53 -1.37
CA THR A 43 -14.21 -17.15 -1.88
C THR A 43 -14.82 -16.25 -0.81
N ALA A 44 -15.84 -16.70 -0.07
CA ALA A 44 -16.37 -15.97 1.07
C ALA A 44 -15.32 -15.78 2.17
N ASN A 45 -14.56 -16.82 2.50
CA ASN A 45 -13.51 -16.73 3.51
C ASN A 45 -12.35 -15.80 3.06
N LEU A 46 -12.00 -15.79 1.78
CA LEU A 46 -11.07 -14.79 1.23
C LEU A 46 -11.63 -13.37 1.34
N PHE A 47 -12.91 -13.18 1.02
CA PHE A 47 -13.55 -11.86 1.03
C PHE A 47 -13.73 -11.31 2.45
N TYR A 48 -14.07 -12.17 3.42
CA TYR A 48 -14.33 -11.77 4.81
C TYR A 48 -13.08 -11.81 5.70
N SER A 49 -12.17 -12.76 5.50
CA SER A 49 -11.02 -12.98 6.40
C SER A 49 -9.69 -12.47 5.86
N LYS A 50 -9.60 -12.06 4.58
CA LYS A 50 -8.39 -11.45 4.02
C LYS A 50 -8.69 -10.08 3.42
N GLN A 51 -8.60 -9.04 4.23
CA GLN A 51 -8.45 -7.66 3.76
C GLN A 51 -7.05 -7.42 3.16
N TYR A 52 -6.76 -8.07 2.03
CA TYR A 52 -5.57 -7.81 1.20
C TYR A 52 -5.93 -7.74 -0.27
N THR A 53 -7.04 -7.09 -0.60
CA THR A 53 -7.17 -6.49 -1.93
C THR A 53 -6.91 -5.01 -1.78
N VAL A 54 -5.92 -4.56 -2.54
CA VAL A 54 -5.50 -3.16 -2.70
C VAL A 54 -6.74 -2.26 -2.66
N PRO A 55 -6.79 -1.20 -1.83
CA PRO A 55 -7.94 -0.31 -1.83
C PRO A 55 -8.13 0.21 -3.25
N LEU A 56 -9.25 -0.16 -3.88
CA LEU A 56 -9.70 0.45 -5.11
C LEU A 56 -9.86 1.95 -4.80
N PRO A 57 -9.23 2.86 -5.56
CA PRO A 57 -9.45 4.28 -5.38
C PRO A 57 -10.95 4.55 -5.58
N SER A 58 -11.64 4.87 -4.49
CA SER A 58 -13.04 5.26 -4.55
C SER A 58 -13.10 6.72 -4.99
N TYR A 59 -13.44 6.95 -6.25
CA TYR A 59 -13.67 8.28 -6.82
C TYR A 59 -14.98 8.92 -6.31
N LYS A 60 -15.69 8.28 -5.38
CA LYS A 60 -17.05 8.65 -4.96
C LYS A 60 -17.12 9.73 -3.87
N SER A 61 -15.97 10.25 -3.42
CA SER A 61 -15.90 11.34 -2.43
C SER A 61 -15.19 12.60 -2.96
N GLY A 62 -15.28 12.86 -4.26
CA GLY A 62 -14.97 14.18 -4.82
C GLY A 62 -16.27 14.95 -5.04
N PHE A 63 -16.35 16.16 -4.49
CA PHE A 63 -17.45 17.13 -4.59
C PHE A 63 -18.70 16.86 -3.74
N VAL A 64 -18.60 17.16 -2.43
CA VAL A 64 -19.77 17.69 -1.69
C VAL A 64 -19.53 19.17 -1.47
N ASN A 65 -20.36 19.97 -2.14
CA ASN A 65 -20.40 21.42 -2.05
C ASN A 65 -20.62 21.90 -0.62
N GLY A 66 -19.89 22.95 -0.23
CA GLY A 66 -20.37 23.95 0.72
C GLY A 66 -20.22 23.59 2.20
N SER A 67 -19.02 23.70 2.74
CA SER A 67 -18.74 24.29 4.07
C SER A 67 -17.27 24.16 4.42
N GLY A 68 -16.44 25.13 4.01
CA GLY A 68 -15.20 25.58 4.68
C GLY A 68 -14.16 24.58 5.23
N LEU A 69 -14.30 23.29 5.00
CA LEU A 69 -13.41 22.24 5.47
C LEU A 69 -12.30 22.12 4.44
N LYS A 70 -11.09 22.50 4.86
CA LYS A 70 -9.85 22.25 4.12
C LYS A 70 -9.86 20.80 3.63
N GLU A 71 -9.89 20.62 2.32
CA GLU A 71 -9.76 19.30 1.68
C GLU A 71 -8.50 18.60 2.24
N GLY A 72 -8.65 17.35 2.71
CA GLY A 72 -7.49 16.47 2.99
C GLY A 72 -7.38 15.83 4.38
N PHE A 73 -8.29 16.06 5.33
CA PHE A 73 -8.14 15.55 6.71
C PHE A 73 -9.18 14.50 7.15
N MET A 74 -9.58 13.57 6.27
CA MET A 74 -10.29 12.37 6.74
C MET A 74 -9.29 11.25 6.99
N ILE A 75 -9.07 10.94 8.27
CA ILE A 75 -8.39 9.72 8.70
C ILE A 75 -9.36 8.57 8.41
N PRO A 76 -9.05 7.62 7.53
CA PRO A 76 -9.94 6.49 7.26
C PRO A 76 -10.24 5.74 8.57
N PRO A 77 -11.49 5.36 8.84
CA PRO A 77 -11.82 4.59 10.04
C PRO A 77 -11.29 3.16 9.83
N LYS A 78 -10.27 2.79 10.60
CA LYS A 78 -9.61 1.47 10.60
C LYS A 78 -8.93 1.06 9.28
N THR A 79 -7.88 1.76 8.88
CA THR A 79 -6.78 1.09 8.18
C THR A 79 -5.88 0.45 9.24
N GLU A 80 -5.70 -0.87 9.18
CA GLU A 80 -4.66 -1.53 9.96
C GLU A 80 -3.32 -1.00 9.49
N ILE A 81 -2.70 -0.20 10.35
CA ILE A 81 -1.41 0.39 10.12
C ILE A 81 -0.38 -0.74 10.38
N PRO A 82 0.31 -1.28 9.35
CA PRO A 82 1.23 -2.41 9.54
C PRO A 82 2.39 -2.01 10.45
N SER A 83 2.97 -3.00 11.13
CA SER A 83 4.12 -2.74 12.01
C SER A 83 5.27 -2.09 11.23
N PRO A 84 5.92 -1.05 11.77
CA PRO A 84 7.03 -0.37 11.11
C PRO A 84 8.18 -1.34 10.86
N SER A 85 8.84 -1.24 9.71
CA SER A 85 10.12 -1.91 9.47
C SER A 85 11.21 -1.45 10.44
N ASN A 86 12.33 -2.17 10.51
CA ASN A 86 13.43 -1.84 11.40
C ASN A 86 14.47 -0.88 10.76
N CYS A 87 14.06 0.36 10.45
CA CYS A 87 15.01 1.40 10.01
C CYS A 87 15.20 2.53 11.03
N LEU A 88 14.49 2.51 12.15
CA LEU A 88 14.53 3.60 13.14
C LEU A 88 15.97 3.90 13.57
N THR A 89 16.33 5.18 13.45
CA THR A 89 17.62 5.72 13.93
C THR A 89 17.52 6.08 15.40
N GLN A 90 18.68 6.31 16.05
CA GLN A 90 18.71 6.75 17.45
C GLN A 90 17.91 8.04 17.67
N ASP A 91 18.00 8.99 16.74
CA ASP A 91 17.23 10.24 16.79
C ASP A 91 15.72 9.95 16.78
N ALA A 92 15.26 9.09 15.88
CA ALA A 92 13.85 8.68 15.81
C ALA A 92 13.39 7.96 17.07
N THR A 93 14.19 7.03 17.60
CA THR A 93 13.89 6.32 18.84
C THR A 93 13.84 7.26 20.04
N SER A 94 14.70 8.28 20.09
CA SER A 94 14.68 9.28 21.15
C SER A 94 13.40 10.13 21.11
N MET A 95 12.91 10.49 19.91
CA MET A 95 11.64 11.18 19.74
C MET A 95 10.45 10.33 20.21
N LEU A 96 10.45 9.03 19.90
CA LEU A 96 9.42 8.10 20.36
C LEU A 96 9.49 7.87 21.88
N ALA A 97 10.67 7.89 22.48
CA ALA A 97 10.83 7.76 23.92
C ALA A 97 10.24 8.95 24.70
N MET A 98 10.25 10.16 24.13
CA MET A 98 9.63 11.36 24.74
C MET A 98 8.11 11.21 24.94
N VAL A 99 7.46 10.37 24.14
CA VAL A 99 6.00 10.20 24.12
C VAL A 99 5.56 8.82 24.63
N ALA A 100 6.49 7.96 25.07
CA ALA A 100 6.18 6.59 25.45
C ALA A 100 5.40 6.50 26.78
N GLY A 101 4.29 5.74 26.78
CA GLY A 101 3.61 5.27 27.99
C GLY A 101 2.70 6.28 28.72
N ARG A 102 2.39 7.43 28.11
CA ARG A 102 1.62 8.52 28.76
C ARG A 102 0.23 8.81 28.16
N SER A 103 -0.30 7.91 27.32
CA SER A 103 -1.54 8.20 26.58
C SER A 103 -2.72 8.44 27.51
N SER A 104 -3.36 9.61 27.40
CA SER A 104 -4.57 9.99 28.14
C SER A 104 -5.84 9.95 27.30
N THR A 105 -5.73 9.75 25.99
CA THR A 105 -6.86 9.68 25.05
C THR A 105 -6.84 8.37 24.25
N ASP A 106 -8.00 7.98 23.71
CA ASP A 106 -8.12 6.79 22.84
C ASP A 106 -7.48 7.01 21.45
N GLU A 107 -7.33 8.26 21.02
CA GLU A 107 -6.73 8.62 19.73
C GLU A 107 -5.19 8.62 19.78
N GLY A 108 -4.62 8.90 20.96
CA GLY A 108 -3.17 8.99 21.19
C GLY A 108 -2.35 7.81 20.64
N PRO A 109 -2.70 6.55 20.95
CA PRO A 109 -1.93 5.39 20.48
C PRO A 109 -1.93 5.27 18.96
N ARG A 110 -2.98 5.73 18.30
CA ARG A 110 -3.10 5.72 16.84
C ARG A 110 -2.23 6.80 16.20
N ASP A 111 -2.27 8.01 16.74
CA ASP A 111 -1.40 9.10 16.29
C ASP A 111 0.08 8.75 16.51
N LEU A 112 0.40 8.06 17.62
CA LEU A 112 1.75 7.60 17.91
C LEU A 112 2.21 6.53 16.92
N LEU A 113 1.33 5.60 16.58
CA LEU A 113 1.61 4.57 15.58
C LEU A 113 1.88 5.19 14.21
N GLU A 114 1.05 6.15 13.78
CA GLU A 114 1.26 6.86 12.52
C GLU A 114 2.57 7.68 12.53
N PHE A 115 2.87 8.36 13.64
CA PHE A 115 4.12 9.10 13.80
C PHE A 115 5.34 8.18 13.74
N THR A 116 5.25 7.00 14.39
CA THR A 116 6.28 5.96 14.34
C THR A 116 6.52 5.49 12.91
N GLN A 117 5.46 5.28 12.13
CA GLN A 117 5.60 4.89 10.73
C GLN A 117 6.24 5.98 9.88
N LEU A 118 5.87 7.24 10.09
CA LEU A 118 6.45 8.37 9.39
C LEU A 118 7.96 8.47 9.66
N LEU A 119 8.37 8.38 10.93
CA LEU A 119 9.78 8.40 11.31
C LEU A 119 10.54 7.22 10.70
N ASN A 120 9.97 6.02 10.76
CA ASN A 120 10.60 4.84 10.18
C ASN A 120 10.76 4.94 8.65
N LYS A 121 9.72 5.43 7.96
CA LYS A 121 9.73 5.69 6.53
C LYS A 121 10.87 6.66 6.15
N LEU A 122 10.96 7.79 6.84
CA LEU A 122 12.03 8.78 6.65
C LEU A 122 13.42 8.19 6.94
N CYS A 123 13.55 7.35 7.99
CA CYS A 123 14.81 6.68 8.28
C CYS A 123 15.21 5.67 7.18
N CYS A 124 14.27 4.86 6.68
CA CYS A 124 14.55 3.94 5.57
C CYS A 124 14.97 4.70 4.31
N PHE A 125 14.31 5.83 4.02
CA PHE A 125 14.68 6.69 2.91
C PHE A 125 16.11 7.18 3.04
N ARG A 126 16.47 7.76 4.18
CA ARG A 126 17.87 8.16 4.46
C ARG A 126 18.84 6.99 4.31
N LYS A 127 18.46 5.79 4.77
CA LYS A 127 19.32 4.61 4.70
C LYS A 127 19.58 4.16 3.27
N ASP A 128 18.57 4.15 2.41
CA ASP A 128 18.76 3.89 0.98
C ASP A 128 19.62 5.00 0.34
N LEU A 129 19.33 6.28 0.61
CA LEU A 129 20.06 7.42 0.04
C LEU A 129 21.55 7.46 0.42
N THR A 130 21.89 6.96 1.60
CA THR A 130 23.28 6.90 2.09
C THR A 130 23.97 5.58 1.72
N SER A 131 23.24 4.61 1.14
CA SER A 131 23.82 3.35 0.70
C SER A 131 24.70 3.56 -0.53
N LYS A 132 25.87 2.90 -0.54
CA LYS A 132 26.80 2.92 -1.68
C LYS A 132 26.30 2.11 -2.87
N THR A 133 25.30 1.25 -2.67
CA THR A 133 24.80 0.33 -3.70
C THR A 133 23.75 0.97 -4.61
N PHE A 134 23.17 2.12 -4.25
CA PHE A 134 22.08 2.77 -4.98
C PHE A 134 20.91 1.81 -5.29
N THR A 135 20.60 0.93 -4.34
CA THR A 135 19.51 -0.05 -4.43
C THR A 135 18.37 0.34 -3.51
N VAL A 136 17.14 0.23 -4.01
CA VAL A 136 15.91 0.48 -3.25
C VAL A 136 15.56 -0.81 -2.49
N ASP A 137 16.06 -0.98 -1.27
CA ASP A 137 15.79 -2.19 -0.45
C ASP A 137 14.98 -1.85 0.80
N TYR A 138 15.35 -0.79 1.52
CA TYR A 138 14.68 -0.42 2.76
C TYR A 138 13.35 0.28 2.52
N THR A 139 13.30 1.16 1.53
CA THR A 139 12.08 1.90 1.14
C THR A 139 11.08 1.03 0.40
N LEU A 140 11.52 -0.02 -0.30
CA LEU A 140 10.64 -0.96 -1.01
C LEU A 140 9.62 -1.63 -0.10
N ARG A 141 10.00 -1.87 1.16
CA ARG A 141 9.15 -2.52 2.16
C ARG A 141 8.30 -1.53 2.96
N GLN A 142 8.40 -0.23 2.66
CA GLN A 142 7.60 0.77 3.36
C GLN A 142 6.17 0.76 2.87
N PRO A 143 5.20 0.82 3.79
CA PRO A 143 3.81 0.73 3.42
C PRO A 143 3.31 2.12 2.98
N PHE A 144 2.51 2.14 1.92
CA PHE A 144 1.85 3.35 1.39
C PHE A 144 0.49 3.53 2.09
N VAL A 145 0.54 3.95 3.36
CA VAL A 145 -0.65 3.93 4.26
C VAL A 145 -0.98 5.30 4.82
N THR A 146 -0.02 6.22 4.82
CA THR A 146 -0.28 7.55 5.35
C THR A 146 -1.03 8.34 4.28
N SER A 147 -2.11 9.02 4.65
CA SER A 147 -2.94 9.80 3.71
C SER A 147 -2.19 10.96 3.01
N HIS A 148 -0.92 11.15 3.35
CA HIS A 148 -0.05 12.22 2.88
C HIS A 148 1.04 11.70 1.93
N ASP A 149 1.12 10.39 1.68
CA ASP A 149 2.00 9.83 0.66
C ASP A 149 1.45 10.20 -0.73
N ILE A 150 2.25 10.94 -1.50
CA ILE A 150 1.93 11.31 -2.89
C ILE A 150 2.16 10.12 -3.80
N GLU A 151 3.27 9.43 -3.55
CA GLU A 151 3.71 8.22 -4.24
C GLU A 151 4.38 7.30 -3.20
N PRO A 152 4.54 6.00 -3.50
CA PRO A 152 5.35 5.11 -2.68
C PRO A 152 6.76 5.67 -2.53
N ILE A 153 7.28 5.73 -1.30
CA ILE A 153 8.62 6.29 -1.07
C ILE A 153 9.73 5.52 -1.80
N SER A 154 9.49 4.25 -2.12
CA SER A 154 10.37 3.45 -2.98
C SER A 154 10.47 4.00 -4.40
N GLU A 155 9.38 4.54 -4.95
CA GLU A 155 9.36 5.20 -6.26
C GLU A 155 10.14 6.52 -6.21
N THR A 156 9.91 7.33 -5.18
CA THR A 156 10.71 8.55 -4.94
C THR A 156 12.20 8.24 -4.86
N THR A 157 12.56 7.15 -4.18
CA THR A 157 13.95 6.67 -4.05
C THR A 157 14.50 6.16 -5.37
N GLY A 158 13.70 5.42 -6.14
CA GLY A 158 14.07 4.95 -7.48
C GLY A 158 14.33 6.09 -8.46
N ARG A 159 13.43 7.09 -8.49
CA ARG A 159 13.57 8.31 -9.29
C ARG A 159 14.76 9.16 -8.85
N CYS A 160 15.02 9.21 -7.54
CA CYS A 160 16.21 9.84 -6.98
C CYS A 160 17.50 9.18 -7.50
N PHE A 161 17.61 7.85 -7.44
CA PHE A 161 18.79 7.14 -7.96
C PHE A 161 18.93 7.24 -9.48
N ALA A 162 17.81 7.29 -10.21
CA ALA A 162 17.81 7.53 -11.64
C ALA A 162 18.09 9.00 -12.02
N LYS A 163 18.18 9.91 -11.03
CA LYS A 163 18.33 11.37 -11.24
C LYS A 163 17.20 11.98 -12.07
N THR A 164 16.02 11.36 -12.06
CA THR A 164 14.84 11.80 -12.83
C THR A 164 13.82 12.57 -12.00
N ILE A 165 14.04 12.70 -10.70
CA ILE A 165 13.15 13.47 -9.82
C ILE A 165 13.38 14.99 -10.00
N PRO A 166 12.35 15.76 -10.39
CA PRO A 166 12.43 17.22 -10.40
C PRO A 166 12.64 17.77 -8.98
N PRO A 167 13.40 18.87 -8.80
CA PRO A 167 13.57 19.50 -7.49
C PRO A 167 12.23 19.82 -6.79
N ARG A 168 11.26 20.32 -7.56
CA ARG A 168 9.92 20.64 -7.06
C ARG A 168 9.20 19.41 -6.48
N ASP A 169 9.33 18.26 -7.12
CA ASP A 169 8.64 17.04 -6.67
C ASP A 169 9.23 16.55 -5.35
N LEU A 170 10.57 16.61 -5.22
CA LEU A 170 11.26 16.26 -3.98
C LEU A 170 10.85 17.20 -2.83
N ASP A 171 10.78 18.51 -3.10
CA ASP A 171 10.36 19.52 -2.13
C ASP A 171 8.93 19.24 -1.65
N ILE A 172 8.00 19.01 -2.57
CA ILE A 172 6.59 18.72 -2.24
C ILE A 172 6.46 17.44 -1.42
N ALA A 173 7.20 16.38 -1.78
CA ALA A 173 7.16 15.11 -1.03
C ALA A 173 7.65 15.29 0.42
N MET A 174 8.80 15.97 0.57
CA MET A 174 9.39 16.23 1.89
C MET A 174 8.50 17.16 2.72
N ASP A 175 7.97 18.24 2.14
CA ASP A 175 7.06 19.17 2.83
C ASP A 175 5.81 18.45 3.35
N LYS A 176 5.19 17.55 2.57
CA LYS A 176 4.02 16.80 3.04
C LYS A 176 4.35 15.92 4.24
N TRP A 177 5.48 15.20 4.22
CA TRP A 177 5.91 14.40 5.36
C TRP A 177 6.20 15.26 6.59
N MET A 178 6.85 16.42 6.42
CA MET A 178 7.17 17.33 7.52
C MET A 178 5.93 18.00 8.12
N ILE A 179 4.98 18.44 7.29
CA ILE A 179 3.71 19.00 7.75
C ILE A 179 2.91 17.95 8.53
N ARG A 180 2.86 16.71 8.03
CA ARG A 180 2.16 15.62 8.72
C ARG A 180 2.79 15.29 10.06
N GLY A 181 4.12 15.19 10.12
CA GLY A 181 4.83 14.93 11.37
C GLY A 181 4.60 16.04 12.40
N SER A 182 4.63 17.30 11.98
CA SER A 182 4.35 18.45 12.85
C SER A 182 2.92 18.43 13.39
N PHE A 183 1.94 18.10 12.54
CA PHE A 183 0.55 17.92 12.95
C PHE A 183 0.38 16.77 13.96
N LEU A 184 1.04 15.64 13.73
CA LEU A 184 1.00 14.50 14.66
C LEU A 184 1.64 14.86 16.00
N ILE A 185 2.75 15.59 16.01
CA ILE A 185 3.38 16.09 17.25
C ILE A 185 2.39 16.93 18.05
N GLN A 186 1.68 17.88 17.42
CA GLN A 186 0.67 18.70 18.10
C GLN A 186 -0.44 17.86 18.74
N ARG A 187 -0.93 16.83 18.04
CA ARG A 187 -1.94 15.92 18.60
C ARG A 187 -1.40 15.06 19.74
N LEU A 188 -0.16 14.60 19.61
CA LEU A 188 0.54 13.85 20.65
C LEU A 188 0.77 14.70 21.89
N CYS A 189 1.12 15.98 21.74
CA CYS A 189 1.23 16.93 22.86
C CYS A 189 -0.05 16.94 23.71
N THR A 190 -1.21 17.05 23.07
CA THR A 190 -2.51 17.01 23.75
C THR A 190 -2.82 15.63 24.32
N SER A 191 -2.55 14.56 23.57
CA SER A 191 -2.94 13.19 23.94
C SER A 191 -2.03 12.51 24.96
N TYR A 192 -0.81 12.99 25.14
CA TYR A 192 0.20 12.42 26.05
C TYR A 192 0.63 13.40 27.15
N GLY A 193 -0.01 14.58 27.23
CA GLY A 193 0.22 15.57 28.27
C GLY A 193 1.67 16.07 28.33
N LEU A 194 2.30 16.30 27.17
CA LEU A 194 3.65 16.84 27.13
C LEU A 194 3.66 18.29 27.64
N THR A 195 4.69 18.63 28.41
CA THR A 195 4.92 20.03 28.81
C THR A 195 5.32 20.87 27.60
N ASP A 196 5.11 22.20 27.65
CA ASP A 196 5.50 23.11 26.56
C ASP A 196 6.98 22.99 26.18
N GLN A 197 7.85 22.72 27.18
CA GLN A 197 9.28 22.50 26.96
C GLN A 197 9.56 21.20 26.21
N GLU A 198 8.93 20.09 26.60
CA GLU A 198 9.08 18.80 25.91
C GLU A 198 8.50 18.86 24.49
N ALA A 199 7.35 19.51 24.31
CA ALA A 199 6.72 19.71 23.01
C ALA A 199 7.61 20.51 22.05
N SER A 200 8.15 21.64 22.52
CA SER A 200 9.07 22.47 21.73
C SER A 200 10.36 21.73 21.38
N GLN A 201 10.89 20.95 22.33
CA GLN A 201 12.09 20.14 22.09
C GLN A 201 11.83 19.02 21.07
N LEU A 202 10.68 18.34 21.16
CA LEU A 202 10.28 17.30 20.20
C LEU A 202 10.12 17.88 18.79
N GLU A 203 9.42 19.00 18.65
CA GLU A 203 9.24 19.68 17.36
C GLU A 203 10.58 20.11 16.75
N LYS A 204 11.46 20.74 17.55
CA LYS A 204 12.81 21.14 17.10
C LYS A 204 13.66 19.95 16.66
N THR A 205 13.59 18.84 17.43
CA THR A 205 14.31 17.61 17.10
C THR A 205 13.78 17.03 15.78
N PHE A 206 12.46 17.00 15.60
CA PHE A 206 11.82 16.51 14.38
C PHE A 206 12.18 17.37 13.15
N GLN A 207 12.13 18.70 13.27
CA GLN A 207 12.52 19.60 12.19
C GLN A 207 13.99 19.43 11.79
N THR A 208 14.88 19.30 12.78
CA THR A 208 16.31 19.06 12.54
C THR A 208 16.55 17.72 11.85
N PHE A 209 15.87 16.67 12.32
CA PHE A 209 15.90 15.33 11.73
C PHE A 209 15.43 15.37 10.27
N GLY A 210 14.28 15.98 9.99
CA GLY A 210 13.72 16.09 8.65
C GLY A 210 14.61 16.90 7.70
N ARG A 211 15.17 18.02 8.17
CA ARG A 211 16.13 18.81 7.39
C ARG A 211 17.39 18.03 7.03
N GLY A 212 17.94 17.25 7.96
CA GLY A 212 19.09 16.40 7.69
C GLY A 212 18.82 15.35 6.60
N ILE A 213 17.59 14.83 6.53
CA ILE A 213 17.17 13.92 5.46
C ILE A 213 17.01 14.67 4.14
N TYR A 214 16.36 15.84 4.17
CA TYR A 214 16.20 16.69 3.01
C TYR A 214 17.55 17.07 2.38
N ASP A 215 18.53 17.45 3.19
CA ASP A 215 19.87 17.82 2.70
C ASP A 215 20.56 16.63 2.01
N VAL A 216 20.47 15.43 2.61
CA VAL A 216 20.97 14.19 1.98
C VAL A 216 20.25 13.90 0.66
N ALA A 217 18.93 14.04 0.62
CA ALA A 217 18.15 13.82 -0.59
C ALA A 217 18.48 14.86 -1.67
N ARG A 218 18.63 16.12 -1.31
CA ARG A 218 18.96 17.19 -2.26
C ARG A 218 20.31 16.93 -2.93
N THR A 219 21.32 16.54 -2.16
CA THR A 219 22.64 16.19 -2.70
C THR A 219 22.62 14.86 -3.47
N GLY A 220 21.87 13.87 -2.97
CA GLY A 220 21.83 12.51 -3.52
C GLY A 220 20.92 12.33 -4.73
N CYS A 221 19.87 13.14 -4.87
CA CYS A 221 18.81 12.95 -5.86
C CYS A 221 18.86 13.94 -7.01
N LEU A 222 19.23 15.20 -6.74
CA LEU A 222 19.21 16.22 -7.78
C LEU A 222 20.42 16.06 -8.69
N GLN A 223 20.19 16.39 -9.95
CA GLN A 223 21.23 16.42 -10.95
C GLN A 223 21.97 17.76 -10.85
N THR A 224 23.26 17.72 -10.52
CA THR A 224 24.09 18.91 -10.32
C THR A 224 24.71 19.42 -11.62
N ALA A 225 24.77 18.57 -12.66
CA ALA A 225 25.27 18.92 -13.99
C ALA A 225 24.12 18.87 -15.01
N PRO A 226 24.17 19.68 -16.09
CA PRO A 226 23.25 19.50 -17.21
C PRO A 226 23.29 18.04 -17.68
N LEU A 227 22.13 17.47 -18.03
CA LEU A 227 22.08 16.19 -18.73
C LEU A 227 22.93 16.30 -19.99
N ASP A 228 24.11 15.68 -19.97
CA ASP A 228 24.86 15.45 -21.17
C ASP A 228 24.10 14.38 -21.97
N VAL A 229 23.19 14.82 -22.83
CA VAL A 229 22.42 13.97 -23.74
C VAL A 229 23.29 13.16 -24.69
N THR A 230 24.61 13.41 -24.74
CA THR A 230 25.58 12.61 -25.48
C THR A 230 26.10 11.41 -24.68
N GLN A 231 25.98 11.43 -23.35
CA GLN A 231 26.34 10.31 -22.48
C GLN A 231 25.11 9.48 -22.14
N ARG A 232 25.17 8.18 -22.45
CA ARG A 232 24.10 7.23 -22.15
C ARG A 232 23.93 7.07 -20.65
N GLY A 233 22.68 7.13 -20.19
CA GLY A 233 22.30 6.77 -18.85
C GLY A 233 22.47 5.27 -18.58
N PRO A 234 22.68 4.84 -17.32
CA PRO A 234 22.83 3.43 -16.94
C PRO A 234 21.63 2.53 -17.30
N ARG A 235 20.48 3.12 -17.61
CA ARG A 235 19.23 2.44 -17.97
C ARG A 235 18.70 2.85 -19.34
N ASP A 236 19.48 3.58 -20.13
CA ASP A 236 19.05 3.93 -21.47
C ASP A 236 18.93 2.64 -22.29
N PRO A 237 17.77 2.41 -22.93
CA PRO A 237 17.60 1.25 -23.79
C PRO A 237 18.74 1.28 -24.81
N HIS A 238 19.48 0.19 -24.89
CA HIS A 238 20.41 0.04 -26.01
C HIS A 238 19.56 0.20 -27.26
N PRO A 239 19.85 1.17 -28.15
CA PRO A 239 19.21 1.15 -29.44
C PRO A 239 19.51 -0.25 -29.96
N PHE A 240 18.47 -1.00 -30.30
CA PHE A 240 18.66 -2.18 -31.11
C PHE A 240 19.51 -1.68 -32.26
N SER A 241 20.78 -2.08 -32.29
CA SER A 241 21.61 -1.80 -33.44
C SER A 241 20.85 -2.50 -34.54
N VAL A 242 20.09 -1.75 -35.33
CA VAL A 242 19.57 -2.26 -36.59
C VAL A 242 20.85 -2.66 -37.28
N ARG A 243 21.08 -3.98 -37.35
CA ARG A 243 22.17 -4.55 -38.13
C ARG A 243 22.07 -3.80 -39.44
N SER A 244 23.15 -3.12 -39.84
CA SER A 244 23.17 -2.34 -41.07
C SER A 244 23.01 -3.30 -42.23
N ASP A 245 21.78 -3.74 -42.45
CA ASP A 245 21.38 -4.55 -43.57
C ASP A 245 21.45 -3.59 -44.73
N SER A 246 22.45 -3.80 -45.60
CA SER A 246 22.68 -3.05 -46.83
C SER A 246 21.49 -3.08 -47.80
N THR A 247 20.40 -3.78 -47.44
CA THR A 247 19.15 -3.91 -48.17
C THR A 247 18.09 -2.88 -47.75
N LEU A 248 18.23 -2.22 -46.60
CA LEU A 248 17.33 -1.15 -46.18
C LEU A 248 17.78 0.16 -46.83
N GLY A 249 17.13 0.52 -47.94
CA GLY A 249 17.38 1.75 -48.68
C GLY A 249 17.25 3.01 -47.81
N GLN A 250 17.95 4.07 -48.23
CA GLN A 250 17.98 5.36 -47.55
C GLN A 250 16.57 5.94 -47.45
N PHE A 251 16.10 6.21 -46.23
CA PHE A 251 14.78 6.80 -46.00
C PHE A 251 14.82 8.29 -46.40
N ASN A 252 14.19 8.63 -47.53
CA ASN A 252 14.22 9.99 -48.10
C ASN A 252 13.11 10.92 -47.58
N GLY A 253 12.52 10.62 -46.42
CA GLY A 253 11.47 11.46 -45.81
C GLY A 253 10.15 11.47 -46.59
N TYR A 254 9.07 11.82 -45.89
CA TYR A 254 7.79 12.11 -46.52
C TYR A 254 7.77 13.60 -46.89
N TYR A 255 7.72 13.89 -48.19
CA TYR A 255 7.23 15.18 -48.69
C TYR A 255 5.75 15.05 -49.04
#